data_AF-A0A7X8IBM8-F1
#
_entry.id   AF-A0A7X8IBM8-F1
#
_cell.length_a   1.000
_cell.length_b   1.000
_cell.length_c   1.000
_cell.angle_alpha   90.00
_cell.angle_beta   90.00
_cell.angle_gamma   90.00
#
_symmetry.space_group_name_H-M   'P 1'
#
loop_
_entity.id
_entity.type
_entity.pdbx_description
1 polymer ?
#
loop_
_entity_poly.entity_id
_entity_poly.type
_entity_poly.pdbx_seq_one_letter_code
_entity_poly.pdbx_strand_id
1 'polypeptide(L)'
;TEQLQIVNPTKEKFDTTIMNIAYHELIRIFSNELEKENSVLLVYGFSFKDEHILEITKRSIVNPTLQIYIFCYDDISAEEMMHHFQVAKNHNIFLVRMQNEEFQLNRLNDILQSIIEDKGIIVLNEFMKLGQVVEVRGQKIRARVFENKNGPILLYKGDIIKNVSVGSFIKIPKGFISIIGKIEGEHISELREQNAAQRFQKESDSIERMIDISVLGVMEHGVFMKGMVEIPLVFSDVYILEEYELQRVFSFFEDKQNAVALGNIAEYKDYKLYVDAQLLFGSHIGIFGNTGSGKSNTLATLYTALFQQYGDRKNFKKSKFLIFDFNGEYEDAFTENKQVYHLSTRCNNKDKICIPLSVLEDMEFWSVLCEISEKTQVPFLERVLKDYQQISHCSFSGKKYLARLLQERVKEVLLYCYRQGRMWEEIRENLTELLGIVLKDMVLLQEQYKNMRIHCQWNELSAKESFSDMEESTFAAQTIEPLMKLLSQENLKDGDGFGFFDFAMKYRFWSETLRRRTQVDFIEPMIKRFEARLPYIRRLFVPVVEV
;
A
#
# COMPACT_ATOMS: atom_id res chain seq x y z
N THR A 1 -88.10 -42.62 -18.69
CA THR A 1 -87.01 -42.60 -19.69
C THR A 1 -86.14 -41.40 -19.37
N GLU A 2 -85.19 -41.57 -18.46
CA GLU A 2 -84.15 -40.56 -18.18
C GLU A 2 -82.84 -41.09 -18.74
N GLN A 3 -82.34 -40.45 -19.78
CA GLN A 3 -81.09 -40.79 -20.43
C GLN A 3 -79.95 -40.18 -19.60
N LEU A 4 -79.15 -41.02 -18.95
CA LEU A 4 -77.91 -40.59 -18.30
C LEU A 4 -76.98 -39.96 -19.34
N GLN A 5 -76.79 -38.63 -19.25
CA GLN A 5 -75.72 -37.96 -19.98
C GLN A 5 -74.38 -38.27 -19.31
N ILE A 6 -73.64 -39.18 -19.91
CA ILE A 6 -72.24 -39.43 -19.56
C ILE A 6 -71.39 -38.39 -20.29
N VAL A 7 -70.83 -37.45 -19.53
CA VAL A 7 -69.80 -36.53 -20.03
C VAL A 7 -68.45 -37.25 -19.95
N ASN A 8 -67.96 -37.74 -21.09
CA ASN A 8 -66.62 -38.32 -21.15
C ASN A 8 -65.55 -37.22 -21.04
N PRO A 9 -64.50 -37.40 -20.21
CA PRO A 9 -63.38 -36.48 -20.17
C PRO A 9 -62.58 -36.58 -21.47
N THR A 10 -62.68 -35.55 -22.31
CA THR A 10 -61.76 -35.35 -23.44
C THR A 10 -60.52 -34.60 -22.95
N LYS A 11 -59.33 -34.97 -23.45
CA LYS A 11 -58.06 -34.28 -23.15
C LYS A 11 -58.12 -32.77 -23.42
N GLU A 12 -58.99 -32.34 -24.33
CA GLU A 12 -59.26 -30.93 -24.67
C GLU A 12 -59.79 -30.10 -23.50
N LYS A 13 -60.51 -30.70 -22.54
CA LYS A 13 -61.00 -29.98 -21.34
C LYS A 13 -59.88 -29.60 -20.37
N PHE A 14 -58.78 -30.35 -20.34
CA PHE A 14 -57.64 -30.01 -19.47
C PHE A 14 -56.85 -28.82 -20.01
N ASP A 15 -56.59 -28.79 -21.33
CA ASP A 15 -55.83 -27.70 -21.97
C ASP A 15 -56.58 -26.36 -21.89
N THR A 16 -57.91 -26.38 -22.10
CA THR A 16 -58.74 -25.18 -21.96
C THR A 16 -58.84 -24.68 -20.53
N THR A 17 -58.89 -25.58 -19.53
CA THR A 17 -58.99 -25.17 -18.12
C THR A 17 -57.67 -24.58 -17.61
N ILE A 18 -56.53 -25.17 -17.97
CA ILE A 18 -55.20 -24.68 -17.57
C ILE A 18 -54.89 -23.33 -18.24
N MET A 19 -55.17 -23.19 -19.53
CA MET A 19 -54.99 -21.91 -20.25
C MET A 19 -55.88 -20.80 -19.68
N ASN A 20 -57.13 -21.11 -19.34
CA ASN A 20 -58.03 -20.14 -18.71
C ASN A 20 -57.56 -19.74 -17.30
N ILE A 21 -57.07 -20.68 -16.48
CA ILE A 21 -56.54 -20.36 -15.15
C ILE A 21 -55.33 -19.43 -15.26
N ALA A 22 -54.36 -19.75 -16.12
CA ALA A 22 -53.18 -18.91 -16.31
C ALA A 22 -53.54 -17.51 -16.83
N TYR A 23 -54.50 -17.43 -17.76
CA TYR A 23 -55.00 -16.15 -18.28
C TYR A 23 -55.66 -15.30 -17.18
N HIS A 24 -56.52 -15.91 -16.35
CA HIS A 24 -57.16 -15.21 -15.24
C HIS A 24 -56.17 -14.75 -14.16
N GLU A 25 -55.15 -15.55 -13.86
CA GLU A 25 -54.08 -15.15 -12.94
C GLU A 25 -53.26 -13.98 -13.49
N LEU A 26 -52.89 -14.01 -14.76
CA LEU A 26 -52.16 -12.91 -15.42
C LEU A 26 -52.98 -11.61 -15.42
N ILE A 27 -54.28 -11.69 -15.69
CA ILE A 27 -55.20 -10.55 -15.59
C ILE A 27 -55.25 -9.99 -14.17
N ARG A 28 -55.30 -10.87 -13.17
CA ARG A 28 -55.32 -10.45 -11.76
C ARG A 28 -54.02 -9.76 -11.37
N ILE A 29 -52.88 -10.30 -11.78
CA ILE A 29 -51.56 -9.67 -11.57
C ILE A 29 -51.54 -8.30 -12.24
N PHE A 30 -51.94 -8.23 -13.51
CA PHE A 30 -52.01 -6.96 -14.25
C PHE A 30 -52.87 -5.92 -13.53
N SER A 31 -54.08 -6.28 -13.09
CA SER A 31 -54.95 -5.37 -12.32
C SER A 31 -54.30 -4.89 -11.03
N ASN A 32 -53.68 -5.79 -10.27
CA ASN A 32 -53.02 -5.46 -9.01
C ASN A 32 -51.83 -4.52 -9.21
N GLU A 33 -51.05 -4.68 -10.29
CA GLU A 33 -49.91 -3.80 -10.59
C GLU A 33 -50.35 -2.37 -10.93
N LEU A 34 -51.46 -2.20 -11.66
CA LEU A 34 -51.97 -0.88 -12.01
C LEU A 34 -52.56 -0.12 -10.80
N GLU A 35 -52.94 -0.83 -9.74
CA GLU A 35 -53.43 -0.22 -8.49
C GLU A 35 -52.29 0.28 -7.58
N LYS A 36 -51.03 -0.10 -7.84
CA LYS A 36 -49.89 0.36 -7.05
C LYS A 36 -49.57 1.84 -7.28
N GLU A 37 -49.18 2.53 -6.23
CA GLU A 37 -48.73 3.92 -6.34
C GLU A 37 -47.42 4.04 -7.13
N ASN A 38 -47.27 5.14 -7.88
CA ASN A 38 -46.09 5.46 -8.71
C ASN A 38 -45.74 4.39 -9.76
N SER A 39 -46.76 3.73 -10.30
CA SER A 39 -46.61 2.74 -11.37
C SER A 39 -46.62 3.40 -12.75
N VAL A 40 -45.94 2.76 -13.71
CA VAL A 40 -45.96 3.18 -15.12
C VAL A 40 -46.37 2.00 -15.99
N LEU A 41 -47.41 2.17 -16.79
CA LEU A 41 -47.82 1.21 -17.82
C LEU A 41 -47.29 1.69 -19.18
N LEU A 42 -46.42 0.88 -19.79
CA LEU A 42 -45.95 1.09 -21.17
C LEU A 42 -46.69 0.13 -22.11
N VAL A 43 -47.43 0.66 -23.08
CA VAL A 43 -48.19 -0.13 -24.04
C VAL A 43 -47.55 -0.02 -25.41
N TYR A 44 -47.04 -1.14 -25.91
CA TYR A 44 -46.35 -1.22 -27.20
C TYR A 44 -46.95 -2.32 -28.07
N GLY A 45 -47.26 -2.01 -29.34
CA GLY A 45 -47.76 -2.99 -30.32
C GLY A 45 -49.11 -3.62 -29.98
N PHE A 46 -49.84 -3.08 -29.00
CA PHE A 46 -51.10 -3.63 -28.51
C PHE A 46 -52.24 -2.63 -28.73
N SER A 47 -53.23 -3.04 -29.54
CA SER A 47 -54.35 -2.20 -29.95
C SER A 47 -55.51 -2.13 -28.95
N PHE A 48 -55.39 -2.73 -27.75
CA PHE A 48 -56.49 -2.84 -26.77
C PHE A 48 -57.81 -3.37 -27.36
N LYS A 49 -57.72 -4.32 -28.30
CA LYS A 49 -58.90 -5.01 -28.85
C LYS A 49 -59.53 -6.01 -27.88
N ASP A 50 -58.77 -6.45 -26.88
CA ASP A 50 -59.30 -7.27 -25.79
C ASP A 50 -60.09 -6.40 -24.81
N GLU A 51 -61.39 -6.68 -24.69
CA GLU A 51 -62.31 -5.92 -23.85
C GLU A 51 -61.95 -6.00 -22.35
N HIS A 52 -61.44 -7.13 -21.86
CA HIS A 52 -61.10 -7.31 -20.45
C HIS A 52 -59.89 -6.46 -20.05
N ILE A 53 -58.82 -6.49 -20.86
CA ILE A 53 -57.62 -5.68 -20.60
C ILE A 53 -57.95 -4.19 -20.71
N LEU A 54 -58.74 -3.80 -21.71
CA LEU A 54 -59.18 -2.43 -21.89
C LEU A 54 -60.01 -1.94 -20.68
N GLU A 55 -60.95 -2.75 -20.19
CA GLU A 55 -61.80 -2.38 -19.07
C GLU A 55 -61.02 -2.27 -17.75
N ILE A 56 -60.11 -3.20 -17.46
CA ILE A 56 -59.25 -3.15 -16.28
C ILE A 56 -58.37 -1.91 -16.32
N THR A 57 -57.71 -1.65 -17.46
CA THR A 57 -56.88 -0.46 -17.63
C THR A 57 -57.71 0.80 -17.39
N LYS A 58 -58.95 0.88 -17.92
CA LYS A 58 -59.85 2.02 -17.68
C LYS A 58 -60.21 2.22 -16.21
N ARG A 59 -60.48 1.14 -15.49
CA ARG A 59 -60.80 1.19 -14.05
C ARG A 59 -59.61 1.67 -13.22
N SER A 60 -58.39 1.29 -13.61
CA SER A 60 -57.17 1.68 -12.89
C SER A 60 -56.73 3.13 -13.12
N ILE A 61 -57.26 3.84 -14.12
CA ILE A 61 -56.95 5.28 -14.36
C ILE A 61 -57.30 6.15 -13.16
N VAL A 62 -58.19 5.69 -12.27
CA VAL A 62 -58.54 6.36 -11.01
C VAL A 62 -57.31 6.52 -10.09
N ASN A 63 -56.28 5.68 -10.24
CA ASN A 63 -55.00 5.85 -9.55
C ASN A 63 -54.29 7.12 -10.07
N PRO A 64 -54.18 8.19 -9.27
CA PRO A 64 -53.62 9.46 -9.74
C PRO A 64 -52.11 9.42 -9.99
N THR A 65 -51.43 8.39 -9.48
CA THR A 65 -49.98 8.21 -9.62
C THR A 65 -49.59 7.22 -10.72
N LEU A 66 -50.55 6.47 -11.25
CA LEU A 66 -50.36 5.60 -12.41
C LEU A 66 -50.17 6.46 -13.65
N GLN A 67 -49.02 6.36 -14.32
CA GLN A 67 -48.82 6.96 -15.64
C GLN A 67 -48.95 5.89 -16.74
N ILE A 68 -49.68 6.18 -17.80
CA ILE A 68 -49.88 5.26 -18.93
C ILE A 68 -49.30 5.89 -20.19
N TYR A 69 -48.31 5.25 -20.81
CA TYR A 69 -47.77 5.66 -22.10
C TYR A 69 -48.17 4.65 -23.16
N ILE A 70 -48.93 5.11 -24.17
CA ILE A 70 -49.38 4.27 -25.27
C ILE A 70 -48.62 4.69 -26.52
N PHE A 71 -47.81 3.78 -27.05
CA PHE A 71 -47.05 3.99 -28.27
C PHE A 71 -47.91 3.61 -29.48
N CYS A 72 -48.34 4.62 -30.22
CA CYS A 72 -49.23 4.46 -31.36
C CYS A 72 -48.43 4.25 -32.64
N TYR A 73 -48.84 3.24 -33.43
CA TYR A 73 -48.20 2.90 -34.71
C TYR A 73 -48.37 4.00 -35.75
N ASP A 74 -49.56 4.58 -35.83
CA ASP A 74 -49.93 5.67 -36.73
C ASP A 74 -50.88 6.67 -36.04
N ASP A 75 -51.16 7.78 -36.73
CA ASP A 75 -52.08 8.81 -36.22
C ASP A 75 -53.52 8.28 -36.06
N ILE A 76 -53.94 7.29 -36.86
CA ILE A 76 -55.27 6.68 -36.78
C ILE A 76 -55.41 5.93 -35.44
N SER A 77 -54.43 5.09 -35.11
CA SER A 77 -54.35 4.36 -33.86
C SER A 77 -54.31 5.31 -32.66
N ALA A 78 -53.65 6.47 -32.81
CA ALA A 78 -53.63 7.49 -31.77
C ALA A 78 -55.02 8.10 -31.52
N GLU A 79 -55.80 8.37 -32.58
CA GLU A 79 -57.18 8.85 -32.46
C GLU A 79 -58.09 7.80 -31.81
N GLU A 80 -57.95 6.52 -32.18
CA GLU A 80 -58.69 5.42 -31.56
C GLU A 80 -58.42 5.33 -30.04
N MET A 81 -57.14 5.39 -29.63
CA MET A 81 -56.76 5.35 -28.22
C MET A 81 -57.23 6.61 -27.46
N MET A 82 -57.21 7.77 -28.11
CA MET A 82 -57.73 9.01 -27.54
C MET A 82 -59.22 8.89 -27.18
N HIS A 83 -60.00 8.22 -28.04
CA HIS A 83 -61.41 7.94 -27.79
C HIS A 83 -61.61 6.86 -26.72
N HIS A 84 -60.90 5.73 -26.82
CA HIS A 84 -61.01 4.62 -25.87
C HIS A 84 -60.78 5.06 -24.43
N PHE A 85 -59.73 5.84 -24.18
CA PHE A 85 -59.33 6.24 -22.82
C PHE A 85 -59.79 7.64 -22.41
N GLN A 86 -60.55 8.34 -23.26
CA GLN A 86 -60.97 9.72 -23.04
C GLN A 86 -59.80 10.61 -22.56
N VAL A 87 -58.66 10.51 -23.26
CA VAL A 87 -57.36 11.06 -22.82
C VAL A 87 -57.45 12.56 -22.46
N ALA A 88 -58.31 13.32 -23.15
CA ALA A 88 -58.56 14.74 -22.84
C ALA A 88 -59.06 15.02 -21.40
N LYS A 89 -59.55 14.01 -20.68
CA LYS A 89 -59.99 14.11 -19.27
C LYS A 89 -58.98 13.51 -18.28
N ASN A 90 -58.00 12.76 -18.77
CA ASN A 90 -57.09 11.96 -17.95
C ASN A 90 -55.64 12.42 -18.17
N HIS A 91 -55.13 13.24 -17.26
CA HIS A 91 -53.81 13.86 -17.37
C HIS A 91 -52.64 12.88 -17.17
N ASN A 92 -52.95 11.65 -16.76
CA ASN A 92 -52.00 10.58 -16.50
C ASN A 92 -51.81 9.62 -17.69
N ILE A 93 -52.41 9.93 -18.85
CA ILE A 93 -52.28 9.13 -20.07
C ILE A 93 -51.58 9.95 -21.16
N PHE A 94 -50.51 9.37 -21.71
CA PHE A 94 -49.67 9.98 -22.72
C PHE A 94 -49.69 9.13 -23.99
N LEU A 95 -50.14 9.73 -25.09
CA LEU A 95 -50.06 9.11 -26.41
C LEU A 95 -48.74 9.49 -27.05
N VAL A 96 -47.90 8.50 -27.34
CA VAL A 96 -46.61 8.69 -28.00
C VAL A 96 -46.80 8.37 -29.48
N ARG A 97 -46.75 9.42 -30.32
CA ARG A 97 -46.86 9.30 -31.78
C ARG A 97 -45.48 9.07 -32.39
N MET A 98 -45.35 8.02 -33.20
CA MET A 98 -44.10 7.69 -33.86
C MET A 98 -44.10 8.33 -35.25
N GLN A 99 -43.17 9.27 -35.49
CA GLN A 99 -43.07 10.03 -36.75
C GLN A 99 -42.50 9.16 -37.89
N ASN A 100 -43.20 8.08 -38.26
CA ASN A 100 -42.78 7.08 -39.25
C ASN A 100 -41.46 6.35 -38.92
N GLU A 101 -40.98 6.41 -37.67
CA GLU A 101 -39.85 5.60 -37.23
C GLU A 101 -40.34 4.22 -36.74
N GLU A 102 -39.70 3.17 -37.24
CA GLU A 102 -39.92 1.81 -36.74
C GLU A 102 -39.27 1.69 -35.34
N PHE A 103 -40.04 1.92 -34.29
CA PHE A 103 -39.60 1.62 -32.93
C PHE A 103 -39.63 0.10 -32.76
N GLN A 104 -38.64 -0.45 -32.09
CA GLN A 104 -38.58 -1.88 -31.82
C GLN A 104 -38.37 -2.05 -30.32
N LEU A 105 -38.79 -3.19 -29.76
CA LEU A 105 -38.63 -3.48 -28.33
C LEU A 105 -37.15 -3.35 -27.89
N ASN A 106 -36.21 -3.70 -28.79
CA ASN A 106 -34.77 -3.53 -28.55
C ASN A 106 -34.41 -2.06 -28.31
N ARG A 107 -34.97 -1.13 -29.11
CA ARG A 107 -34.72 0.31 -28.97
C ARG A 107 -35.32 0.87 -27.67
N LEU A 108 -36.45 0.34 -27.21
CA LEU A 108 -37.00 0.67 -25.89
C LEU A 108 -36.06 0.21 -24.77
N ASN A 109 -35.54 -1.01 -24.87
CA ASN A 109 -34.56 -1.53 -23.90
C ASN A 109 -33.29 -0.66 -23.89
N ASP A 110 -32.77 -0.27 -25.05
CA ASP A 110 -31.58 0.59 -25.15
C ASP A 110 -31.83 1.96 -24.50
N ILE A 111 -33.00 2.56 -24.72
CA ILE A 111 -33.39 3.84 -24.10
C ILE A 111 -33.52 3.68 -22.58
N LEU A 112 -34.25 2.66 -22.11
CA LEU A 112 -34.40 2.41 -20.68
C LEU A 112 -33.06 2.16 -20.01
N GLN A 113 -32.18 1.39 -20.66
CA GLN A 113 -30.84 1.12 -20.17
C GLN A 113 -30.00 2.40 -20.09
N SER A 114 -30.03 3.25 -21.12
CA SER A 114 -29.34 4.54 -21.09
C SER A 114 -29.82 5.47 -19.97
N ILE A 115 -31.13 5.49 -19.69
CA ILE A 115 -31.72 6.32 -18.63
C ILE A 115 -31.31 5.79 -17.24
N ILE A 116 -31.26 4.46 -17.08
CA ILE A 116 -30.83 3.82 -15.83
C ILE A 116 -29.35 4.14 -15.54
N GLU A 117 -28.50 4.06 -16.57
CA GLU A 117 -27.07 4.36 -16.48
C GLU A 117 -26.82 5.85 -16.14
N ASP A 118 -27.58 6.77 -16.75
CA ASP A 118 -27.37 8.22 -16.60
C ASP A 118 -27.92 8.79 -15.26
N LYS A 119 -28.90 8.12 -14.63
CA LYS A 119 -29.56 8.58 -13.40
C LYS A 119 -29.11 7.88 -12.11
N GLY A 120 -28.15 6.96 -12.18
CA GLY A 120 -27.68 6.24 -10.98
C GLY A 120 -28.77 5.40 -10.31
N ILE A 121 -29.76 4.92 -11.06
CA ILE A 121 -30.89 4.17 -10.51
C ILE A 121 -30.40 2.79 -10.05
N ILE A 122 -30.72 2.43 -8.81
CA ILE A 122 -30.36 1.12 -8.24
C ILE A 122 -31.29 0.05 -8.83
N VAL A 123 -30.75 -0.80 -9.69
CA VAL A 123 -31.46 -1.99 -10.16
C VAL A 123 -31.35 -3.07 -9.09
N LEU A 124 -32.49 -3.41 -8.48
CA LEU A 124 -32.54 -4.43 -7.44
C LEU A 124 -32.83 -5.80 -8.04
N ASN A 125 -31.97 -6.75 -7.73
CA ASN A 125 -32.18 -8.14 -8.07
C ASN A 125 -33.08 -8.77 -7.00
N GLU A 126 -34.34 -9.03 -7.33
CA GLU A 126 -35.31 -9.64 -6.39
C GLU A 126 -34.84 -11.00 -5.84
N PHE A 127 -33.98 -11.72 -6.57
CA PHE A 127 -33.37 -12.93 -6.01
C PHE A 127 -32.46 -12.62 -4.81
N MET A 128 -31.75 -11.49 -4.82
CA MET A 128 -30.85 -11.09 -3.73
C MET A 128 -31.60 -10.53 -2.52
N LYS A 129 -32.91 -10.34 -2.62
CA LYS A 129 -33.76 -9.91 -1.51
C LYS A 129 -33.74 -10.97 -0.40
N LEU A 130 -33.20 -10.61 0.74
CA LEU A 130 -32.93 -11.50 1.87
C LEU A 130 -34.06 -11.46 2.90
N GLY A 131 -34.58 -10.28 3.18
CA GLY A 131 -35.46 -10.07 4.32
C GLY A 131 -35.96 -8.65 4.40
N GLN A 132 -36.51 -8.30 5.56
CA GLN A 132 -37.13 -7.00 5.79
C GLN A 132 -36.78 -6.45 7.17
N VAL A 133 -36.52 -5.15 7.25
CA VAL A 133 -36.24 -4.44 8.50
C VAL A 133 -37.48 -4.46 9.40
N VAL A 134 -37.32 -4.92 10.63
CA VAL A 134 -38.38 -4.93 11.65
C VAL A 134 -38.19 -3.84 12.70
N GLU A 135 -36.95 -3.42 12.95
CA GLU A 135 -36.63 -2.50 14.02
C GLU A 135 -35.36 -1.72 13.69
N VAL A 136 -35.36 -0.44 14.07
CA VAL A 136 -34.23 0.48 13.85
C VAL A 136 -33.96 1.25 15.15
N ARG A 137 -32.75 1.09 15.69
CA ARG A 137 -32.27 1.75 16.91
C ARG A 137 -30.94 2.44 16.62
N GLY A 138 -31.00 3.68 16.12
CA GLY A 138 -29.81 4.42 15.70
C GLY A 138 -29.08 3.69 14.58
N GLN A 139 -27.82 3.31 14.80
CA GLN A 139 -27.00 2.56 13.84
C GLN A 139 -27.18 1.03 13.91
N LYS A 140 -28.02 0.53 14.82
CA LYS A 140 -28.35 -0.88 14.94
C LYS A 140 -29.71 -1.14 14.32
N ILE A 141 -29.76 -2.06 13.38
CA ILE A 141 -30.96 -2.45 12.65
C ILE A 141 -31.20 -3.92 12.93
N ARG A 142 -32.46 -4.32 13.07
CA ARG A 142 -32.85 -5.72 13.11
C ARG A 142 -33.73 -6.00 11.92
N ALA A 143 -33.44 -7.09 11.21
CA ALA A 143 -34.21 -7.54 10.07
C ALA A 143 -34.62 -9.00 10.23
N ARG A 144 -35.82 -9.33 9.75
CA ARG A 144 -36.30 -10.71 9.61
C ARG A 144 -35.90 -11.24 8.24
N VAL A 145 -35.30 -12.41 8.18
CA VAL A 145 -34.97 -13.11 6.94
C VAL A 145 -36.22 -13.83 6.43
N PHE A 146 -36.45 -13.80 5.11
CA PHE A 146 -37.60 -14.50 4.52
C PHE A 146 -37.43 -16.02 4.61
N GLU A 147 -38.54 -16.75 4.73
CA GLU A 147 -38.56 -18.21 4.93
C GLU A 147 -37.82 -18.96 3.82
N ASN A 148 -38.01 -18.53 2.56
CA ASN A 148 -37.31 -19.08 1.39
C ASN A 148 -35.81 -18.75 1.33
N LYS A 149 -35.30 -17.95 2.29
CA LYS A 149 -33.90 -17.54 2.44
C LYS A 149 -33.28 -18.03 3.75
N ASN A 150 -33.90 -18.98 4.46
CA ASN A 150 -33.35 -19.54 5.69
C ASN A 150 -32.20 -20.55 5.45
N GLY A 151 -32.12 -21.14 4.25
CA GLY A 151 -31.08 -22.13 3.93
C GLY A 151 -29.66 -21.54 3.89
N PRO A 152 -28.60 -22.32 4.20
CA PRO A 152 -27.22 -21.81 4.21
C PRO A 152 -26.65 -21.52 2.82
N ILE A 153 -27.30 -22.01 1.76
CA ILE A 153 -26.88 -21.93 0.37
C ILE A 153 -28.07 -21.46 -0.47
N LEU A 154 -27.80 -20.60 -1.44
CA LEU A 154 -28.74 -20.12 -2.44
C LEU A 154 -28.28 -20.58 -3.83
N LEU A 155 -29.20 -21.09 -4.64
CA LEU A 155 -28.93 -21.46 -6.04
C LEU A 155 -29.38 -20.33 -6.97
N TYR A 156 -28.45 -19.69 -7.67
CA TYR A 156 -28.74 -18.57 -8.57
C TYR A 156 -28.09 -18.79 -9.93
N LYS A 157 -28.89 -18.84 -11.01
CA LYS A 157 -28.41 -19.01 -12.39
C LYS A 157 -27.46 -20.22 -12.61
N GLY A 158 -27.60 -21.26 -11.78
CA GLY A 158 -26.74 -22.46 -11.83
C GLY A 158 -25.53 -22.40 -10.90
N ASP A 159 -25.24 -21.25 -10.31
CA ASP A 159 -24.17 -21.06 -9.34
C ASP A 159 -24.67 -21.24 -7.90
N ILE A 160 -23.76 -21.75 -7.07
CA ILE A 160 -23.96 -21.92 -5.63
C ILE A 160 -23.46 -20.65 -4.93
N ILE A 161 -24.38 -19.86 -4.38
CA ILE A 161 -24.08 -18.67 -3.59
C ILE A 161 -24.20 -19.02 -2.11
N LYS A 162 -23.15 -18.76 -1.33
CA LYS A 162 -23.20 -18.86 0.13
C LYS A 162 -24.17 -17.81 0.67
N ASN A 163 -25.15 -18.22 1.48
CA ASN A 163 -26.06 -17.27 2.10
C ASN A 163 -25.34 -16.46 3.20
N VAL A 164 -25.97 -15.39 3.68
CA VAL A 164 -25.39 -14.51 4.68
C VAL A 164 -25.24 -15.18 6.04
N SER A 165 -24.18 -14.80 6.75
CA SER A 165 -23.89 -15.18 8.13
C SER A 165 -23.40 -13.97 8.93
N VAL A 166 -23.18 -14.13 10.22
CA VAL A 166 -22.44 -13.13 11.03
C VAL A 166 -21.13 -12.77 10.32
N GLY A 167 -20.83 -11.48 10.23
CA GLY A 167 -19.69 -10.93 9.49
C GLY A 167 -19.98 -10.54 8.04
N SER A 168 -21.08 -11.04 7.45
CA SER A 168 -21.48 -10.70 6.08
C SER A 168 -21.98 -9.26 5.96
N PHE A 169 -21.89 -8.71 4.74
CA PHE A 169 -22.40 -7.39 4.41
C PHE A 169 -23.70 -7.49 3.61
N ILE A 170 -24.60 -6.54 3.85
CA ILE A 170 -25.89 -6.41 3.17
C ILE A 170 -26.09 -4.96 2.74
N LYS A 171 -27.04 -4.73 1.82
CA LYS A 171 -27.51 -3.38 1.47
C LYS A 171 -28.99 -3.22 1.81
N ILE A 172 -29.36 -1.99 2.20
CA ILE A 172 -30.74 -1.56 2.41
C ILE A 172 -30.96 -0.33 1.52
N PRO A 173 -31.68 -0.46 0.40
CA PRO A 173 -31.95 0.65 -0.51
C PRO A 173 -32.79 1.74 0.16
N LYS A 174 -32.44 3.00 -0.08
CA LYS A 174 -33.18 4.19 0.37
C LYS A 174 -33.09 5.28 -0.70
N GLY A 175 -34.09 5.35 -1.57
CA GLY A 175 -34.06 6.26 -2.72
C GLY A 175 -32.92 5.89 -3.69
N PHE A 176 -32.00 6.83 -3.93
CA PHE A 176 -30.84 6.66 -4.84
C PHE A 176 -29.58 6.16 -4.14
N ILE A 177 -29.63 5.95 -2.82
CA ILE A 177 -28.51 5.45 -2.03
C ILE A 177 -28.79 4.06 -1.49
N SER A 178 -27.74 3.30 -1.22
CA SER A 178 -27.81 2.01 -0.53
C SER A 178 -27.08 2.10 0.79
N ILE A 179 -27.78 1.90 1.90
CA ILE A 179 -27.17 1.82 3.22
C ILE A 179 -26.47 0.46 3.32
N ILE A 180 -25.16 0.47 3.55
CA ILE A 180 -24.37 -0.74 3.71
C ILE A 180 -24.28 -1.08 5.18
N GLY A 181 -24.70 -2.31 5.52
CA GLY A 181 -24.68 -2.82 6.88
C GLY A 181 -23.85 -4.10 6.99
N LYS A 182 -23.32 -4.36 8.18
CA LYS A 182 -22.64 -5.60 8.53
C LYS A 182 -23.48 -6.38 9.55
N ILE A 183 -23.64 -7.69 9.34
CA ILE A 183 -24.33 -8.56 10.29
C ILE A 183 -23.42 -8.82 11.49
N GLU A 184 -23.84 -8.38 12.68
CA GLU A 184 -23.11 -8.56 13.94
C GLU A 184 -23.62 -9.76 14.74
N GLY A 185 -24.87 -10.15 14.51
CA GLY A 185 -25.51 -11.23 15.24
C GLY A 185 -26.66 -11.84 14.47
N GLU A 186 -27.00 -13.06 14.86
CA GLU A 186 -28.09 -13.83 14.28
C GLU A 186 -28.84 -14.55 15.40
N HIS A 187 -30.18 -14.52 15.34
CA HIS A 187 -31.06 -15.18 16.28
C HIS A 187 -32.07 -16.03 15.50
N ILE A 188 -32.15 -17.32 15.84
CA ILE A 188 -33.06 -18.26 15.23
C ILE A 188 -33.98 -18.79 16.32
N SER A 189 -35.29 -18.67 16.12
CA SER A 189 -36.32 -19.15 17.03
C SER A 189 -37.37 -19.97 16.29
N GLU A 190 -37.93 -20.97 16.96
CA GLU A 190 -39.04 -21.75 16.44
C GLU A 190 -40.38 -21.08 16.82
N LEU A 191 -41.19 -20.78 15.82
CA LEU A 191 -42.57 -20.32 15.96
C LEU A 191 -43.41 -21.50 16.48
N ARG A 192 -43.62 -21.54 17.79
CA ARG A 192 -44.58 -22.47 18.41
C ARG A 192 -45.98 -21.86 18.32
N GLU A 193 -46.81 -22.34 17.38
CA GLU A 193 -48.23 -22.01 17.39
C GLU A 193 -48.92 -22.59 18.63
N GLN A 194 -49.73 -21.77 19.31
CA GLN A 194 -50.54 -22.17 20.47
C GLN A 194 -51.82 -22.95 20.12
N ASN A 195 -52.05 -23.30 18.84
CA ASN A 195 -53.23 -24.06 18.42
C ASN A 195 -52.82 -25.34 17.67
N ALA A 196 -52.64 -26.41 18.45
CA ALA A 196 -52.26 -27.74 18.00
C ALA A 196 -53.36 -28.50 17.23
N ALA A 197 -53.89 -27.93 16.15
CA ALA A 197 -54.91 -28.59 15.35
C ALA A 197 -54.87 -28.25 13.86
N GLN A 198 -53.69 -28.32 13.21
CA GLN A 198 -53.61 -28.67 11.77
C GLN A 198 -52.19 -29.03 11.31
N ARG A 199 -51.98 -30.34 11.15
CA ARG A 199 -51.28 -31.05 10.05
C ARG A 199 -49.98 -30.45 9.47
N PHE A 200 -48.87 -31.17 9.66
CA PHE A 200 -47.67 -31.24 8.82
C PHE A 200 -47.35 -29.97 8.00
N GLN A 201 -46.99 -28.88 8.67
CA GLN A 201 -46.23 -27.80 8.04
C GLN A 201 -44.78 -28.26 7.84
N LYS A 202 -44.13 -27.83 6.75
CA LYS A 202 -42.71 -28.14 6.54
C LYS A 202 -41.91 -27.53 7.69
N GLU A 203 -40.90 -28.23 8.21
CA GLU A 203 -40.02 -27.73 9.28
C GLU A 203 -39.34 -26.39 8.95
N SER A 204 -39.32 -25.97 7.68
CA SER A 204 -38.84 -24.65 7.23
C SER A 204 -39.78 -23.49 7.61
N ASP A 205 -41.07 -23.76 7.78
CA ASP A 205 -42.12 -22.75 7.95
C ASP A 205 -42.31 -22.37 9.44
N SER A 206 -41.71 -23.14 10.35
CA SER A 206 -41.73 -22.88 11.79
C SER A 206 -40.52 -22.08 12.28
N ILE A 207 -39.61 -21.64 11.41
CA ILE A 207 -38.35 -21.01 11.82
C ILE A 207 -38.36 -19.51 11.52
N GLU A 208 -38.29 -18.71 12.58
CA GLU A 208 -38.06 -17.27 12.49
C GLU A 208 -36.56 -16.98 12.64
N ARG A 209 -35.96 -16.40 11.60
CA ARG A 209 -34.55 -15.99 11.56
C ARG A 209 -34.45 -14.47 11.57
N MET A 210 -33.78 -13.94 12.59
CA MET A 210 -33.54 -12.51 12.79
C MET A 210 -32.05 -12.23 12.70
N ILE A 211 -31.67 -11.16 12.00
CA ILE A 211 -30.29 -10.69 11.90
C ILE A 211 -30.17 -9.30 12.52
N ASP A 212 -29.13 -9.12 13.33
CA ASP A 212 -28.75 -7.83 13.91
C ASP A 212 -27.64 -7.22 13.04
N ILE A 213 -27.92 -6.04 12.49
CA ILE A 213 -27.11 -5.34 11.48
C ILE A 213 -26.57 -4.03 12.09
N SER A 214 -25.28 -3.76 11.91
CA SER A 214 -24.66 -2.46 12.19
C SER A 214 -24.49 -1.66 10.90
N VAL A 215 -24.87 -0.39 10.89
CA VAL A 215 -24.63 0.50 9.74
C VAL A 215 -23.14 0.80 9.62
N LEU A 216 -22.56 0.57 8.45
CA LEU A 216 -21.14 0.82 8.16
C LEU A 216 -20.93 2.13 7.39
N GLY A 217 -21.84 2.43 6.47
CA GLY A 217 -21.74 3.57 5.57
C GLY A 217 -22.82 3.57 4.51
N VAL A 218 -22.65 4.42 3.50
CA VAL A 218 -23.59 4.59 2.39
C VAL A 218 -22.86 4.33 1.07
N MET A 219 -23.52 3.65 0.15
CA MET A 219 -23.09 3.52 -1.24
C MET A 219 -23.98 4.37 -2.13
N GLU A 220 -23.37 5.29 -2.88
CA GLU A 220 -24.06 6.23 -3.78
C GLU A 220 -23.29 6.29 -5.11
N HIS A 221 -23.98 6.11 -6.24
CA HIS A 221 -23.36 6.02 -7.58
C HIS A 221 -22.19 5.02 -7.66
N GLY A 222 -22.30 3.92 -6.91
CA GLY A 222 -21.23 2.92 -6.79
C GLY A 222 -20.01 3.38 -6.00
N VAL A 223 -20.02 4.50 -5.29
CA VAL A 223 -18.92 4.89 -4.40
C VAL A 223 -19.32 4.60 -2.97
N PHE A 224 -18.49 3.88 -2.23
CA PHE A 224 -18.73 3.58 -0.83
C PHE A 224 -18.13 4.65 0.09
N MET A 225 -18.99 5.30 0.88
CA MET A 225 -18.63 6.32 1.87
C MET A 225 -18.77 5.75 3.27
N LYS A 226 -17.63 5.34 3.85
CA LYS A 226 -17.57 4.78 5.20
C LYS A 226 -17.81 5.87 6.26
N GLY A 227 -18.60 5.53 7.28
CA GLY A 227 -18.85 6.42 8.43
C GLY A 227 -19.94 7.48 8.19
N MET A 228 -20.47 7.60 6.97
CA MET A 228 -21.71 8.34 6.73
C MET A 228 -22.88 7.54 7.29
N VAL A 229 -23.58 8.09 8.27
CA VAL A 229 -24.67 7.38 8.96
C VAL A 229 -26.00 7.80 8.37
N GLU A 230 -26.58 6.90 7.59
CA GLU A 230 -27.98 6.96 7.17
C GLU A 230 -28.78 5.84 7.82
N ILE A 231 -30.04 6.14 8.11
CA ILE A 231 -30.94 5.24 8.84
C ILE A 231 -32.06 4.77 7.89
N PRO A 232 -32.30 3.46 7.75
CA PRO A 232 -33.39 2.95 6.91
C PRO A 232 -34.74 3.12 7.60
N LEU A 233 -35.82 2.95 6.83
CA LEU A 233 -37.17 2.86 7.38
C LEU A 233 -37.45 1.44 7.89
N VAL A 234 -38.38 1.31 8.85
CA VAL A 234 -38.99 0.01 9.14
C VAL A 234 -39.70 -0.48 7.88
N PHE A 235 -39.69 -1.79 7.66
CA PHE A 235 -40.18 -2.45 6.46
C PHE A 235 -39.34 -2.23 5.20
N SER A 236 -38.19 -1.56 5.28
CA SER A 236 -37.24 -1.53 4.16
C SER A 236 -36.72 -2.94 3.86
N ASP A 237 -36.58 -3.25 2.59
CA ASP A 237 -36.06 -4.54 2.15
C ASP A 237 -34.53 -4.60 2.32
N VAL A 238 -34.06 -5.77 2.76
CA VAL A 238 -32.64 -6.07 2.94
C VAL A 238 -32.19 -6.98 1.81
N TYR A 239 -31.07 -6.65 1.17
CA TYR A 239 -30.52 -7.40 0.05
C TYR A 239 -29.10 -7.87 0.34
N ILE A 240 -28.75 -9.04 -0.18
CA ILE A 240 -27.37 -9.54 -0.25
C ILE A 240 -26.58 -8.64 -1.21
N LEU A 241 -25.34 -8.30 -0.84
CA LEU A 241 -24.45 -7.57 -1.75
C LEU A 241 -24.02 -8.46 -2.92
N GLU A 242 -24.04 -7.88 -4.12
CA GLU A 242 -23.43 -8.50 -5.28
C GLU A 242 -21.89 -8.39 -5.22
N GLU A 243 -21.20 -9.21 -6.01
CA GLU A 243 -19.72 -9.27 -6.01
C GLU A 243 -19.09 -7.89 -6.22
N TYR A 244 -19.58 -7.13 -7.19
CA TYR A 244 -19.03 -5.81 -7.50
C TYR A 244 -19.25 -4.85 -6.32
N GLU A 245 -20.40 -4.89 -5.66
CA GLU A 245 -20.71 -4.01 -4.51
C GLU A 245 -19.84 -4.37 -3.32
N LEU A 246 -19.70 -5.68 -3.04
CA LEU A 246 -18.83 -6.16 -1.98
C LEU A 246 -17.40 -5.70 -2.20
N GLN A 247 -16.88 -5.83 -3.43
CA GLN A 247 -15.55 -5.30 -3.76
C GLN A 247 -15.47 -3.81 -3.42
N ARG A 248 -16.46 -3.00 -3.79
CA ARG A 248 -16.47 -1.56 -3.52
C ARG A 248 -16.55 -1.18 -2.04
N VAL A 249 -17.15 -2.00 -1.19
CA VAL A 249 -17.09 -1.83 0.27
C VAL A 249 -15.66 -1.95 0.79
N PHE A 250 -14.84 -2.76 0.13
CA PHE A 250 -13.42 -3.00 0.45
C PHE A 250 -12.44 -2.32 -0.51
N SER A 251 -12.92 -1.61 -1.54
CA SER A 251 -12.09 -1.01 -2.57
C SER A 251 -11.46 0.26 -2.04
N PHE A 252 -10.13 0.22 -1.90
CA PHE A 252 -9.30 1.39 -1.66
C PHE A 252 -8.73 1.98 -2.95
N PHE A 253 -9.35 1.72 -4.11
CA PHE A 253 -8.81 2.08 -5.44
C PHE A 253 -9.94 2.54 -6.38
N GLU A 254 -9.63 3.51 -7.23
CA GLU A 254 -10.53 3.96 -8.31
C GLU A 254 -10.29 3.15 -9.60
N ASP A 255 -9.03 2.84 -9.91
CA ASP A 255 -8.62 2.05 -11.07
C ASP A 255 -7.98 0.73 -10.64
N LYS A 256 -8.60 -0.39 -11.02
CA LYS A 256 -8.10 -1.75 -10.71
C LYS A 256 -6.71 -2.00 -11.28
N GLN A 257 -6.32 -1.33 -12.37
CA GLN A 257 -4.98 -1.46 -12.96
C GLN A 257 -3.87 -0.92 -12.03
N ASN A 258 -4.24 -0.04 -11.11
CA ASN A 258 -3.37 0.56 -10.10
C ASN A 258 -3.46 -0.14 -8.74
N ALA A 259 -4.24 -1.22 -8.62
CA ALA A 259 -4.40 -1.95 -7.37
C ALA A 259 -3.47 -3.19 -7.27
N VAL A 260 -3.10 -3.56 -6.05
CA VAL A 260 -2.43 -4.81 -5.69
C VAL A 260 -3.38 -5.73 -4.93
N ALA A 261 -3.37 -7.02 -5.25
CA ALA A 261 -4.11 -8.03 -4.50
C ALA A 261 -3.29 -8.51 -3.31
N LEU A 262 -3.76 -8.25 -2.07
CA LEU A 262 -3.01 -8.58 -0.86
C LEU A 262 -3.42 -9.92 -0.22
N GLY A 263 -4.61 -10.42 -0.53
CA GLY A 263 -5.15 -11.63 0.07
C GLY A 263 -6.65 -11.72 -0.13
N ASN A 264 -7.33 -12.48 0.73
CA ASN A 264 -8.78 -12.67 0.66
C ASN A 264 -9.47 -11.95 1.82
N ILE A 265 -10.74 -11.58 1.62
CA ILE A 265 -11.58 -11.06 2.69
C ILE A 265 -12.02 -12.24 3.57
N ALA A 266 -11.92 -12.11 4.90
CA ALA A 266 -12.04 -13.22 5.85
C ALA A 266 -13.30 -14.10 5.66
N GLU A 267 -14.47 -13.47 5.48
CA GLU A 267 -15.76 -14.17 5.28
C GLU A 267 -16.05 -14.55 3.83
N TYR A 268 -15.26 -14.00 2.91
CA TYR A 268 -15.45 -14.06 1.46
C TYR A 268 -14.16 -14.59 0.85
N LYS A 269 -13.86 -15.88 1.11
CA LYS A 269 -12.58 -16.51 0.73
C LYS A 269 -12.29 -16.49 -0.77
N ASP A 270 -13.33 -16.45 -1.60
CA ASP A 270 -13.18 -16.37 -3.06
C ASP A 270 -12.93 -14.92 -3.55
N TYR A 271 -13.03 -13.94 -2.66
CA TYR A 271 -12.95 -12.52 -2.99
C TYR A 271 -11.62 -11.93 -2.53
N LYS A 272 -10.87 -11.42 -3.51
CA LYS A 272 -9.57 -10.79 -3.29
C LYS A 272 -9.73 -9.37 -2.73
N LEU A 273 -8.95 -9.05 -1.72
CA LEU A 273 -8.73 -7.69 -1.23
C LEU A 273 -7.73 -6.98 -2.14
N TYR A 274 -8.19 -5.90 -2.77
CA TYR A 274 -7.37 -5.03 -3.61
C TYR A 274 -7.15 -3.69 -2.91
N VAL A 275 -5.90 -3.22 -2.93
CA VAL A 275 -5.51 -1.92 -2.36
C VAL A 275 -4.79 -1.11 -3.42
N ASP A 276 -5.06 0.19 -3.49
CA ASP A 276 -4.35 1.08 -4.41
C ASP A 276 -2.85 1.13 -4.07
N ALA A 277 -2.03 0.87 -5.09
CA ALA A 277 -0.58 0.80 -4.92
C ALA A 277 0.04 2.18 -4.63
N GLN A 278 -0.50 3.26 -5.20
CA GLN A 278 0.01 4.60 -4.98
C GLN A 278 -0.30 5.07 -3.56
N LEU A 279 -1.52 4.84 -3.06
CA LEU A 279 -1.89 5.19 -1.69
C LEU A 279 -1.09 4.37 -0.66
N LEU A 280 -0.89 3.09 -0.92
CA LEU A 280 -0.17 2.20 0.01
C LEU A 280 1.34 2.46 -0.01
N PHE A 281 1.99 2.34 -1.17
CA PHE A 281 3.46 2.40 -1.28
C PHE A 281 4.01 3.82 -1.44
N GLY A 282 3.18 4.79 -1.80
CA GLY A 282 3.53 6.21 -1.81
C GLY A 282 3.50 6.85 -0.42
N SER A 283 3.08 6.12 0.62
CA SER A 283 2.99 6.59 2.00
C SER A 283 3.86 5.76 2.95
N HIS A 284 4.02 6.22 4.19
CA HIS A 284 4.70 5.45 5.23
C HIS A 284 3.78 4.38 5.82
N ILE A 285 4.24 3.13 5.83
CA ILE A 285 3.48 1.98 6.33
C ILE A 285 4.07 1.48 7.66
N GLY A 286 3.21 1.24 8.64
CA GLY A 286 3.55 0.52 9.88
C GLY A 286 2.80 -0.81 9.96
N ILE A 287 3.54 -1.93 10.11
CA ILE A 287 2.97 -3.27 10.32
C ILE A 287 3.17 -3.67 11.78
N PHE A 288 2.07 -3.77 12.53
CA PHE A 288 2.08 -4.01 13.97
C PHE A 288 1.46 -5.37 14.31
N GLY A 289 1.97 -6.01 15.36
CA GLY A 289 1.42 -7.27 15.85
C GLY A 289 2.36 -7.99 16.82
N ASN A 290 1.81 -8.88 17.65
CA ASN A 290 2.60 -9.69 18.58
C ASN A 290 3.50 -10.70 17.84
N THR A 291 4.45 -11.33 18.53
CA THR A 291 5.24 -12.44 17.96
C THR A 291 4.30 -13.56 17.47
N GLY A 292 4.53 -14.08 16.27
CA GLY A 292 3.68 -15.12 15.66
C GLY A 292 2.39 -14.62 14.99
N SER A 293 2.07 -13.31 15.05
CA SER A 293 0.86 -12.75 14.41
C SER A 293 0.95 -12.59 12.88
N GLY A 294 2.08 -12.93 12.26
CA GLY A 294 2.26 -12.86 10.82
C GLY A 294 2.78 -11.52 10.27
N LYS A 295 3.51 -10.73 11.08
CA LYS A 295 4.15 -9.47 10.61
C LYS A 295 5.05 -9.67 9.38
N SER A 296 6.03 -10.58 9.48
CA SER A 296 6.97 -10.87 8.39
C SER A 296 6.27 -11.44 7.17
N ASN A 297 5.27 -12.30 7.38
CA ASN A 297 4.41 -12.81 6.31
C ASN A 297 3.66 -11.68 5.61
N THR A 298 3.09 -10.73 6.36
CA THR A 298 2.37 -9.58 5.80
C THR A 298 3.29 -8.70 4.96
N LEU A 299 4.51 -8.41 5.45
CA LEU A 299 5.51 -7.66 4.70
C LEU A 299 5.90 -8.39 3.41
N ALA A 300 6.19 -9.69 3.51
CA ALA A 300 6.54 -10.54 2.38
C ALA A 300 5.42 -10.56 1.32
N THR A 301 4.18 -10.80 1.72
CA THR A 301 3.02 -10.81 0.83
C THR A 301 2.83 -9.46 0.14
N LEU A 302 2.91 -8.37 0.88
CA LEU A 302 2.67 -7.01 0.38
C LEU A 302 3.68 -6.63 -0.72
N TYR A 303 4.98 -6.83 -0.49
CA TYR A 303 5.99 -6.52 -1.49
C TYR A 303 6.04 -7.56 -2.62
N THR A 304 5.77 -8.84 -2.34
CA THR A 304 5.66 -9.87 -3.41
C THR A 304 4.53 -9.53 -4.38
N ALA A 305 3.36 -9.12 -3.87
CA ALA A 305 2.23 -8.68 -4.70
C ALA A 305 2.59 -7.43 -5.54
N LEU A 306 3.33 -6.48 -4.95
CA LEU A 306 3.82 -5.32 -5.68
C LEU A 306 4.75 -5.71 -6.84
N PHE A 307 5.77 -6.54 -6.58
CA PHE A 307 6.72 -6.95 -7.60
C PHE A 307 6.06 -7.81 -8.69
N GLN A 308 5.11 -8.68 -8.35
CA GLN A 308 4.34 -9.45 -9.34
C GLN A 308 3.50 -8.56 -10.25
N GLN A 309 2.86 -7.52 -9.70
CA GLN A 309 1.97 -6.63 -10.46
C GLN A 309 2.72 -5.58 -11.29
N TYR A 310 3.87 -5.09 -10.79
CA TYR A 310 4.57 -3.93 -11.36
C TYR A 310 6.00 -4.20 -11.81
N GLY A 311 6.63 -5.31 -11.41
CA GLY A 311 8.06 -5.59 -11.61
C GLY A 311 8.54 -5.45 -13.06
N ASP A 312 7.70 -5.84 -14.01
CA ASP A 312 8.02 -5.79 -15.44
C ASP A 312 7.74 -4.43 -16.10
N ARG A 313 7.03 -3.52 -15.42
CA ARG A 313 6.70 -2.20 -15.97
C ARG A 313 7.94 -1.32 -16.06
N LYS A 314 8.17 -0.67 -17.21
CA LYS A 314 9.35 0.18 -17.45
C LYS A 314 9.58 1.25 -16.39
N ASN A 315 8.51 1.89 -15.90
CA ASN A 315 8.63 2.93 -14.88
C ASN A 315 8.95 2.36 -13.50
N PHE A 316 8.47 1.17 -13.17
CA PHE A 316 8.76 0.52 -11.89
C PHE A 316 10.23 0.13 -11.75
N LYS A 317 10.91 -0.19 -12.86
CA LYS A 317 12.36 -0.44 -12.88
C LYS A 317 13.22 0.75 -12.45
N LYS A 318 12.65 1.95 -12.34
CA LYS A 318 13.32 3.14 -11.79
C LYS A 318 13.25 3.20 -10.25
N SER A 319 12.32 2.45 -9.64
CA SER A 319 12.16 2.39 -8.18
C SER A 319 13.31 1.61 -7.54
N LYS A 320 13.79 2.10 -6.40
CA LYS A 320 14.85 1.44 -5.62
C LYS A 320 14.26 0.95 -4.31
N PHE A 321 14.55 -0.30 -3.97
CA PHE A 321 14.10 -0.95 -2.74
C PHE A 321 15.33 -1.37 -1.95
N LEU A 322 15.37 -1.03 -0.66
CA LEU A 322 16.41 -1.44 0.28
C LEU A 322 15.74 -2.06 1.49
N ILE A 323 16.10 -3.31 1.79
CA ILE A 323 15.50 -4.08 2.88
C ILE A 323 16.61 -4.46 3.86
N PHE A 324 16.41 -4.08 5.12
CA PHE A 324 17.29 -4.47 6.22
C PHE A 324 16.70 -5.70 6.91
N ASP A 325 17.23 -6.87 6.58
CA ASP A 325 16.79 -8.13 7.16
C ASP A 325 17.68 -8.55 8.33
N PHE A 326 17.25 -8.19 9.54
CA PHE A 326 17.99 -8.52 10.76
C PHE A 326 17.89 -9.99 11.16
N ASN A 327 16.84 -10.70 10.71
CA ASN A 327 16.56 -12.08 11.13
C ASN A 327 16.86 -13.12 10.03
N GLY A 328 17.11 -12.68 8.79
CA GLY A 328 17.33 -13.57 7.65
C GLY A 328 16.03 -14.23 7.15
N GLU A 329 14.87 -13.60 7.36
CA GLU A 329 13.56 -14.16 7.00
C GLU A 329 13.16 -13.89 5.54
N TYR A 330 13.86 -12.98 4.85
CA TYR A 330 13.41 -12.42 3.58
C TYR A 330 14.36 -12.69 2.39
N GLU A 331 15.40 -13.50 2.59
CA GLU A 331 16.37 -13.85 1.54
C GLU A 331 15.70 -14.45 0.30
N ASP A 332 14.69 -15.30 0.49
CA ASP A 332 13.94 -15.93 -0.60
C ASP A 332 12.64 -15.20 -0.96
N ALA A 333 12.39 -14.03 -0.35
CA ALA A 333 11.12 -13.30 -0.51
C ALA A 333 11.14 -12.25 -1.65
N PHE A 334 9.96 -11.68 -1.91
CA PHE A 334 9.67 -10.52 -2.76
C PHE A 334 9.82 -10.72 -4.27
N THR A 335 11.02 -11.03 -4.75
CA THR A 335 11.35 -11.21 -6.17
C THR A 335 12.68 -11.95 -6.33
N GLU A 336 12.87 -12.63 -7.46
CA GLU A 336 14.15 -13.21 -7.85
C GLU A 336 15.14 -12.15 -8.33
N ASN A 337 14.65 -11.02 -8.85
CA ASN A 337 15.49 -9.94 -9.35
C ASN A 337 15.94 -9.01 -8.21
N LYS A 338 16.81 -9.53 -7.35
CA LYS A 338 17.38 -8.79 -6.22
C LYS A 338 18.85 -9.13 -6.00
N GLN A 339 19.57 -8.23 -5.34
CA GLN A 339 20.91 -8.49 -4.83
C GLN A 339 20.84 -8.65 -3.32
N VAL A 340 21.42 -9.74 -2.81
CA VAL A 340 21.50 -10.05 -1.39
C VAL A 340 22.94 -9.84 -0.93
N TYR A 341 23.11 -9.09 0.16
CA TYR A 341 24.41 -8.83 0.77
C TYR A 341 24.45 -9.46 2.16
N HIS A 342 25.26 -10.50 2.35
CA HIS A 342 25.48 -11.11 3.66
C HIS A 342 26.58 -10.38 4.42
N LEU A 343 26.18 -9.35 5.17
CA LEU A 343 27.11 -8.49 5.90
C LEU A 343 27.54 -9.11 7.24
N SER A 344 28.80 -8.94 7.61
CA SER A 344 29.31 -9.38 8.92
C SER A 344 30.40 -8.46 9.44
N THR A 345 30.28 -8.06 10.70
CA THR A 345 31.32 -7.32 11.41
C THR A 345 32.34 -8.25 12.08
N ARG A 346 32.14 -9.58 12.05
CA ARG A 346 33.00 -10.54 12.76
C ARG A 346 34.10 -11.13 11.89
N CYS A 347 33.93 -11.14 10.57
CA CYS A 347 34.86 -11.73 9.63
C CYS A 347 35.07 -10.83 8.40
N ASN A 348 36.20 -11.01 7.70
CA ASN A 348 36.58 -10.16 6.56
C ASN A 348 36.17 -10.75 5.19
N ASN A 349 35.62 -11.96 5.16
CA ASN A 349 35.35 -12.77 3.96
C ASN A 349 33.87 -12.76 3.54
N LYS A 350 33.09 -11.83 4.09
CA LYS A 350 31.67 -11.65 3.81
C LYS A 350 31.45 -10.49 2.84
N ASP A 351 30.23 -10.35 2.36
CA ASP A 351 29.89 -9.34 1.37
C ASP A 351 30.10 -7.93 1.93
N LYS A 352 30.34 -6.99 1.02
CA LYS A 352 30.56 -5.58 1.36
C LYS A 352 29.70 -4.69 0.46
N ILE A 353 29.23 -3.61 1.04
CA ILE A 353 28.50 -2.56 0.32
C ILE A 353 29.51 -1.65 -0.37
N CYS A 354 29.37 -1.48 -1.68
CA CYS A 354 30.13 -0.47 -2.40
C CYS A 354 29.54 0.91 -2.10
N ILE A 355 30.36 1.83 -1.63
CA ILE A 355 29.97 3.22 -1.38
C ILE A 355 30.81 4.15 -2.26
N PRO A 356 30.22 5.20 -2.85
CA PRO A 356 30.99 6.23 -3.53
C PRO A 356 32.03 6.85 -2.60
N LEU A 357 33.20 7.21 -3.14
CA LEU A 357 34.23 7.93 -2.37
C LEU A 357 33.73 9.27 -1.81
N SER A 358 32.77 9.91 -2.48
CA SER A 358 32.11 11.14 -2.02
C SER A 358 31.40 10.96 -0.67
N VAL A 359 30.94 9.75 -0.32
CA VAL A 359 30.36 9.45 1.01
C VAL A 359 31.39 9.64 2.12
N LEU A 360 32.68 9.42 1.86
CA LEU A 360 33.73 9.64 2.85
C LEU A 360 34.07 11.13 3.03
N GLU A 361 33.59 12.00 2.14
CA GLU A 361 33.69 13.44 2.26
C GLU A 361 32.49 14.04 3.02
N ASP A 362 31.47 13.23 3.30
CA ASP A 362 30.26 13.65 4.00
C ASP A 362 30.50 13.76 5.51
N MET A 363 30.19 14.93 6.05
CA MET A 363 30.24 15.20 7.47
C MET A 363 29.22 14.35 8.25
N GLU A 364 28.01 14.18 7.74
CA GLU A 364 26.95 13.46 8.44
C GLU A 364 27.29 11.99 8.62
N PHE A 365 27.87 11.37 7.59
CA PHE A 365 28.38 10.00 7.63
C PHE A 365 29.35 9.79 8.81
N TRP A 366 30.37 10.64 8.92
CA TRP A 366 31.34 10.54 10.02
C TRP A 366 30.76 10.98 11.37
N SER A 367 29.78 11.88 11.35
CA SER A 367 29.12 12.36 12.57
C SER A 367 28.34 11.26 13.27
N VAL A 368 27.59 10.47 12.49
CA VAL A 368 26.88 9.29 12.97
C VAL A 368 27.87 8.18 13.35
N LEU A 369 28.84 7.88 12.48
CA LEU A 369 29.78 6.78 12.71
C LEU A 369 30.73 7.02 13.88
N CYS A 370 31.09 8.25 14.20
CA CYS A 370 31.99 8.57 15.31
C CYS A 370 31.28 9.17 16.53
N GLU A 371 29.94 9.26 16.52
CA GLU A 371 29.13 9.87 17.58
C GLU A 371 29.67 11.25 17.98
N ILE A 372 29.74 12.13 16.98
CA ILE A 372 30.38 13.44 17.10
C ILE A 372 29.52 14.38 17.94
N SER A 373 30.13 15.08 18.90
CA SER A 373 29.48 16.17 19.63
C SER A 373 29.42 17.46 18.78
N GLU A 374 28.23 18.06 18.68
CA GLU A 374 27.98 19.23 17.82
C GLU A 374 28.89 20.42 18.13
N LYS A 375 29.15 20.71 19.41
CA LYS A 375 29.82 21.96 19.82
C LYS A 375 31.34 21.94 19.71
N THR A 376 31.99 20.79 19.91
CA THR A 376 33.46 20.71 20.05
C THR A 376 34.12 19.87 18.98
N GLN A 377 33.47 18.80 18.51
CA GLN A 377 34.09 17.84 17.59
C GLN A 377 33.76 18.14 16.12
N VAL A 378 32.59 18.72 15.80
CA VAL A 378 32.22 19.11 14.43
C VAL A 378 33.25 20.05 13.78
N PRO A 379 33.69 21.17 14.42
CA PRO A 379 34.65 22.07 13.79
C PRO A 379 36.00 21.40 13.52
N PHE A 380 36.40 20.43 14.36
CA PHE A 380 37.61 19.64 14.14
C PHE A 380 37.44 18.74 12.91
N LEU A 381 36.32 18.02 12.83
CA LEU A 381 35.98 17.15 11.70
C LEU A 381 35.92 17.92 10.37
N GLU A 382 35.40 19.15 10.33
CA GLU A 382 35.44 20.01 9.13
C GLU A 382 36.85 20.20 8.58
N ARG A 383 37.83 20.37 9.47
CA ARG A 383 39.23 20.57 9.08
C ARG A 383 39.88 19.27 8.65
N VAL A 384 39.51 18.15 9.28
CA VAL A 384 39.91 16.81 8.84
C VAL A 384 39.39 16.53 7.43
N LEU A 385 38.13 16.84 7.15
CA LEU A 385 37.53 16.65 5.82
C LEU A 385 38.22 17.50 4.75
N LYS A 386 38.61 18.74 5.06
CA LYS A 386 39.40 19.57 4.14
C LYS A 386 40.76 18.95 3.83
N ASP A 387 41.45 18.38 4.82
CA ASP A 387 42.71 17.67 4.58
C ASP A 387 42.47 16.40 3.75
N TYR A 388 41.43 15.65 4.08
CA TYR A 388 41.04 14.43 3.37
C TYR A 388 40.77 14.72 1.88
N GLN A 389 40.01 15.76 1.57
CA GLN A 389 39.71 16.18 0.19
C GLN A 389 40.98 16.56 -0.59
N GLN A 390 41.95 17.22 0.05
CA GLN A 390 43.22 17.52 -0.59
C GLN A 390 44.03 16.25 -0.87
N ILE A 391 44.05 15.31 0.08
CA ILE A 391 44.74 14.04 -0.04
C ILE A 391 44.09 13.17 -1.13
N SER A 392 42.76 13.06 -1.14
CA SER A 392 42.01 12.29 -2.13
C SER A 392 42.26 12.85 -3.53
N HIS A 393 42.12 14.16 -3.74
CA HIS A 393 42.39 14.83 -5.01
C HIS A 393 43.82 14.60 -5.51
N CYS A 394 44.83 14.73 -4.63
CA CYS A 394 46.22 14.47 -4.99
C CYS A 394 46.47 12.99 -5.31
N SER A 395 45.79 12.07 -4.62
CA SER A 395 45.88 10.65 -4.92
C SER A 395 45.33 10.32 -6.30
N PHE A 396 44.20 10.93 -6.71
CA PHE A 396 43.66 10.80 -8.06
C PHE A 396 44.57 11.42 -9.13
N SER A 397 45.19 12.56 -8.81
CA SER A 397 46.12 13.23 -9.72
C SER A 397 47.43 12.46 -9.93
N GLY A 398 47.73 11.49 -9.05
CA GLY A 398 48.86 10.57 -9.14
C GLY A 398 49.78 10.58 -7.92
N LYS A 399 50.42 9.44 -7.65
CA LYS A 399 51.24 9.20 -6.44
C LYS A 399 52.35 10.24 -6.21
N LYS A 400 52.87 10.88 -7.27
CA LYS A 400 53.85 11.98 -7.16
C LYS A 400 53.28 13.18 -6.40
N TYR A 401 52.05 13.59 -6.73
CA TYR A 401 51.39 14.73 -6.09
C TYR A 401 51.00 14.40 -4.65
N LEU A 402 50.50 13.18 -4.42
CA LEU A 402 50.22 12.67 -3.08
C LEU A 402 51.48 12.67 -2.21
N ALA A 403 52.60 12.13 -2.71
CA ALA A 403 53.88 12.11 -1.99
C ALA A 403 54.32 13.51 -1.59
N ARG A 404 54.26 14.49 -2.51
CA ARG A 404 54.60 15.88 -2.23
C ARG A 404 53.73 16.47 -1.12
N LEU A 405 52.40 16.27 -1.18
CA LEU A 405 51.50 16.77 -0.14
C LEU A 405 51.81 16.14 1.22
N LEU A 406 51.99 14.82 1.29
CA LEU A 406 52.32 14.12 2.55
C LEU A 406 53.67 14.59 3.11
N GLN A 407 54.67 14.79 2.25
CA GLN A 407 55.97 15.37 2.62
C GLN A 407 55.80 16.76 3.24
N GLU A 408 55.05 17.66 2.61
CA GLU A 408 54.79 19.01 3.12
C GLU A 408 54.14 18.98 4.51
N ARG A 409 53.14 18.10 4.71
CA ARG A 409 52.41 17.91 5.97
C ARG A 409 53.29 17.33 7.09
N VAL A 410 54.06 16.28 6.79
CA VAL A 410 54.96 15.65 7.76
C VAL A 410 56.12 16.57 8.12
N LYS A 411 56.72 17.25 7.14
CA LYS A 411 57.78 18.25 7.37
C LYS A 411 57.31 19.36 8.29
N GLU A 412 56.12 19.90 8.06
CA GLU A 412 55.53 20.93 8.89
C GLU A 412 55.45 20.48 10.36
N VAL A 413 54.87 19.30 10.62
CA VAL A 413 54.73 18.76 11.97
C VAL A 413 56.08 18.53 12.64
N LEU A 414 57.06 17.97 11.93
CA LEU A 414 58.41 17.73 12.47
C LEU A 414 59.12 19.03 12.86
N LEU A 415 59.02 20.07 12.03
CA LEU A 415 59.57 21.40 12.37
C LEU A 415 58.89 22.01 13.59
N TYR A 416 57.57 21.84 13.74
CA TYR A 416 56.86 22.26 14.95
C TYR A 416 57.33 21.49 16.19
N CYS A 417 57.48 20.17 16.09
CA CYS A 417 57.98 19.34 17.19
C CYS A 417 59.38 19.77 17.65
N TYR A 418 60.28 20.01 16.68
CA TYR A 418 61.64 20.50 16.93
C TYR A 418 61.61 21.87 17.64
N ARG A 419 60.88 22.85 17.12
CA ARG A 419 60.79 24.20 17.70
C ARG A 419 60.15 24.23 19.10
N GLN A 420 59.30 23.25 19.41
CA GLN A 420 58.67 23.10 20.73
C GLN A 420 59.51 22.24 21.69
N GLY A 421 60.68 21.75 21.27
CA GLY A 421 61.54 20.91 22.10
C GLY A 421 60.89 19.59 22.53
N ARG A 422 60.04 19.00 21.67
CA ARG A 422 59.37 17.72 21.97
C ARG A 422 60.39 16.58 22.08
N MET A 423 60.04 15.56 22.86
CA MET A 423 60.88 14.37 22.98
C MET A 423 60.88 13.57 21.68
N TRP A 424 62.04 13.05 21.28
CA TRP A 424 62.12 12.22 20.09
C TRP A 424 61.24 10.98 20.18
N GLU A 425 61.17 10.32 21.34
CA GLU A 425 60.39 9.10 21.50
C GLU A 425 58.90 9.33 21.21
N GLU A 426 58.33 10.44 21.72
CA GLU A 426 56.96 10.88 21.44
C GLU A 426 56.76 11.17 19.94
N ILE A 427 57.73 11.84 19.30
CA ILE A 427 57.66 12.12 17.85
C ILE A 427 57.70 10.83 17.05
N ARG A 428 58.60 9.90 17.41
CA ARG A 428 58.81 8.64 16.71
C ARG A 428 57.57 7.76 16.79
N GLU A 429 56.93 7.66 17.96
CA GLU A 429 55.69 6.90 18.13
C GLU A 429 54.57 7.44 17.23
N ASN A 430 54.25 8.73 17.33
CA ASN A 430 53.21 9.38 16.53
C ASN A 430 53.52 9.33 15.02
N LEU A 431 54.78 9.52 14.65
CA LEU A 431 55.21 9.45 13.25
C LEU A 431 55.11 8.03 12.70
N THR A 432 55.44 7.01 13.49
CA THR A 432 55.33 5.60 13.09
C THR A 432 53.87 5.24 12.82
N GLU A 433 52.97 5.69 13.69
CA GLU A 433 51.54 5.49 13.52
C GLU A 433 51.02 6.18 12.26
N LEU A 434 51.34 7.47 12.07
CA LEU A 434 50.90 8.26 10.94
C LEU A 434 51.45 7.71 9.60
N LEU A 435 52.75 7.41 9.54
CA LEU A 435 53.40 6.90 8.33
C LEU A 435 53.03 5.45 8.03
N GLY A 436 52.69 4.66 9.05
CA GLY A 436 52.23 3.28 8.88
C GLY A 436 50.93 3.14 8.10
N ILE A 437 50.14 4.22 8.02
CA ILE A 437 48.93 4.27 7.20
C ILE A 437 49.30 4.32 5.71
N VAL A 438 50.34 5.08 5.33
CA VAL A 438 50.64 5.43 3.93
C VAL A 438 51.85 4.72 3.33
N LEU A 439 52.79 4.20 4.13
CA LEU A 439 54.01 3.54 3.63
C LEU A 439 53.82 2.03 3.44
N LYS A 440 54.25 1.49 2.30
CA LYS A 440 54.18 0.04 2.00
C LYS A 440 55.02 -0.80 2.96
N ASP A 441 56.24 -0.34 3.24
CA ASP A 441 57.24 -1.08 4.00
C ASP A 441 57.68 -0.29 5.24
N MET A 442 57.28 -0.80 6.40
CA MET A 442 57.64 -0.23 7.70
C MET A 442 59.06 -0.59 8.12
N VAL A 443 59.68 -1.62 7.53
CA VAL A 443 61.07 -2.00 7.83
C VAL A 443 62.01 -0.88 7.42
N LEU A 444 61.80 -0.30 6.23
CA LEU A 444 62.58 0.86 5.76
C LEU A 444 62.46 2.05 6.72
N LEU A 445 61.27 2.32 7.25
CA LEU A 445 61.08 3.39 8.24
C LEU A 445 61.88 3.12 9.53
N GLN A 446 61.87 1.88 10.03
CA GLN A 446 62.63 1.48 11.21
C GLN A 446 64.15 1.55 10.98
N GLU A 447 64.63 1.16 9.80
CA GLU A 447 66.03 1.32 9.41
C GLU A 447 66.42 2.79 9.33
N GLN A 448 65.57 3.65 8.76
CA GLN A 448 65.80 5.09 8.75
C GLN A 448 65.91 5.65 10.17
N TYR A 449 65.02 5.27 11.10
CA TYR A 449 65.13 5.70 12.50
C TYR A 449 66.45 5.29 13.17
N LYS A 450 66.96 4.09 12.89
CA LYS A 450 68.26 3.63 13.43
C LYS A 450 69.44 4.42 12.86
N ASN A 451 69.34 4.83 11.60
CA ASN A 451 70.40 5.55 10.89
C ASN A 451 70.39 7.06 11.18
N MET A 452 69.30 7.60 11.74
CA MET A 452 69.22 8.99 12.16
C MET A 452 70.14 9.24 13.36
N ARG A 453 71.13 10.12 13.17
CA ARG A 453 71.95 10.63 14.27
C ARG A 453 71.18 11.69 15.03
N ILE A 454 70.32 11.23 15.94
CA ILE A 454 69.52 12.13 16.77
C ILE A 454 70.40 12.57 17.95
N HIS A 455 70.91 13.79 17.88
CA HIS A 455 71.58 14.42 19.01
C HIS A 455 70.53 14.96 19.97
N CYS A 456 69.94 14.05 20.76
CA CYS A 456 69.12 14.43 21.91
C CYS A 456 70.03 14.79 23.08
N GLN A 457 69.73 15.88 23.78
CA GLN A 457 70.34 16.16 25.08
C GLN A 457 69.44 15.70 26.22
N TRP A 458 70.08 15.12 27.23
CA TRP A 458 69.45 14.77 28.49
C TRP A 458 69.16 16.05 29.28
N ASN A 459 67.88 16.36 29.45
CA ASN A 459 67.46 17.41 30.36
C ASN A 459 67.38 16.84 31.78
N GLU A 460 68.31 17.25 32.64
CA GLU A 460 68.42 16.80 34.03
C GLU A 460 67.18 17.13 34.88
N LEU A 461 66.47 18.23 34.58
CA LEU A 461 65.28 18.67 35.32
C LEU A 461 64.03 17.84 34.98
N SER A 462 63.92 17.39 33.73
CA SER A 462 62.78 16.57 33.26
C SER A 462 63.09 15.08 33.14
N ALA A 463 64.34 14.65 33.38
CA ALA A 463 64.85 13.30 33.17
C ALA A 463 64.51 12.74 31.78
N LYS A 464 64.63 13.57 30.74
CA LYS A 464 64.11 13.30 29.39
C LYS A 464 65.03 13.86 28.31
N GLU A 465 65.12 13.14 27.19
CA GLU A 465 65.86 13.54 25.99
C GLU A 465 65.05 14.51 25.10
N SER A 466 65.64 15.64 24.72
CA SER A 466 65.01 16.65 23.84
C SER A 466 65.98 17.24 22.81
N PHE A 467 65.46 17.80 21.71
CA PHE A 467 66.22 18.33 20.56
C PHE A 467 66.94 19.69 20.79
N SER A 468 67.14 20.11 22.03
CA SER A 468 67.33 21.53 22.40
C SER A 468 68.56 22.24 21.81
N ASP A 469 69.60 21.52 21.36
CA ASP A 469 70.91 22.10 21.06
C ASP A 469 71.39 21.92 19.62
N MET A 470 70.61 21.24 18.76
CA MET A 470 70.92 21.08 17.33
C MET A 470 70.38 22.28 16.54
N GLU A 471 71.13 22.84 15.58
CA GLU A 471 70.59 23.88 14.68
C GLU A 471 69.45 23.34 13.78
N GLU A 472 68.43 24.16 13.48
CA GLU A 472 67.28 23.76 12.64
C GLU A 472 67.73 23.25 11.26
N SER A 473 68.78 23.84 10.69
CA SER A 473 69.43 23.43 9.44
C SER A 473 69.96 21.99 9.50
N THR A 474 70.58 21.64 10.63
CA THR A 474 71.15 20.32 10.89
C THR A 474 70.04 19.29 11.13
N PHE A 475 69.00 19.66 11.88
CA PHE A 475 67.82 18.82 12.07
C PHE A 475 67.09 18.52 10.76
N ALA A 476 66.93 19.56 9.91
CA ALA A 476 66.33 19.39 8.60
C ALA A 476 67.13 18.41 7.72
N ALA A 477 68.45 18.54 7.68
CA ALA A 477 69.32 17.67 6.88
C ALA A 477 69.39 16.23 7.42
N GLN A 478 69.47 16.05 8.75
CA GLN A 478 69.71 14.73 9.36
C GLN A 478 68.44 13.92 9.67
N THR A 479 67.28 14.58 9.83
CA THR A 479 66.03 13.92 10.21
C THR A 479 64.93 14.10 9.16
N ILE A 480 64.68 15.33 8.69
CA ILE A 480 63.57 15.60 7.76
C ILE A 480 63.88 15.05 6.36
N GLU A 481 65.02 15.39 5.77
CA GLU A 481 65.36 14.98 4.40
C GLU A 481 65.33 13.47 4.17
N PRO A 482 65.89 12.61 5.06
CA PRO A 482 65.77 11.15 4.92
C PRO A 482 64.31 10.66 4.92
N LEU A 483 63.46 11.23 5.80
CA LEU A 483 62.04 10.89 5.84
C LEU A 483 61.29 11.35 4.58
N MET A 484 61.64 12.52 4.02
CA MET A 484 61.04 12.99 2.78
C MET A 484 61.42 12.08 1.60
N LYS A 485 62.67 11.62 1.54
CA LYS A 485 63.12 10.63 0.54
C LYS A 485 62.37 9.30 0.68
N LEU A 486 62.10 8.88 1.92
CA LEU A 486 61.30 7.69 2.18
C LEU A 486 59.84 7.86 1.72
N LEU A 487 59.25 9.05 1.94
CA LEU A 487 57.92 9.44 1.44
C LEU A 487 57.92 9.74 -0.07
N SER A 488 58.50 8.85 -0.87
CA SER A 488 58.47 8.93 -2.34
C SER A 488 57.27 8.17 -2.92
N GLN A 489 56.90 8.50 -4.16
CA GLN A 489 55.80 7.85 -4.87
C GLN A 489 55.92 6.31 -4.95
N GLU A 490 57.14 5.77 -4.91
CA GLU A 490 57.42 4.33 -5.03
C GLU A 490 57.07 3.58 -3.74
N ASN A 491 57.29 4.24 -2.60
CA ASN A 491 57.12 3.70 -1.26
C ASN A 491 55.70 3.84 -0.70
N LEU A 492 54.82 4.61 -1.35
CA LEU A 492 53.43 4.81 -0.93
C LEU A 492 52.54 3.62 -1.28
N LYS A 493 51.68 3.21 -0.34
CA LYS A 493 50.61 2.23 -0.54
C LYS A 493 49.64 2.72 -1.62
N ASP A 494 48.94 1.78 -2.22
CA ASP A 494 47.67 2.10 -2.89
C ASP A 494 46.69 2.44 -1.77
N GLY A 495 46.42 3.73 -1.59
CA GLY A 495 45.58 4.17 -0.50
C GLY A 495 44.13 3.81 -0.78
N ASP A 496 43.45 3.35 0.27
CA ASP A 496 41.99 3.28 0.28
C ASP A 496 41.41 4.56 0.89
N GLY A 497 40.19 4.90 0.52
CA GLY A 497 39.53 6.12 1.00
C GLY A 497 39.50 6.21 2.53
N PHE A 498 39.39 5.09 3.22
CA PHE A 498 39.41 5.03 4.68
C PHE A 498 40.79 5.33 5.30
N GLY A 499 41.88 4.88 4.66
CA GLY A 499 43.24 5.09 5.14
C GLY A 499 43.66 6.54 4.96
N PHE A 500 43.28 7.18 3.86
CA PHE A 500 43.51 8.62 3.70
C PHE A 500 42.75 9.46 4.73
N PHE A 501 41.53 9.06 5.09
CA PHE A 501 40.79 9.74 6.15
C PHE A 501 41.43 9.52 7.53
N ASP A 502 41.89 8.30 7.83
CA ASP A 502 42.65 7.98 9.04
C ASP A 502 43.92 8.85 9.15
N PHE A 503 44.69 8.95 8.06
CA PHE A 503 45.85 9.83 8.00
C PHE A 503 45.49 11.29 8.26
N ALA A 504 44.44 11.80 7.60
CA ALA A 504 43.98 13.18 7.77
C ALA A 504 43.58 13.47 9.22
N MET A 505 42.86 12.54 9.86
CA MET A 505 42.44 12.65 11.25
C MET A 505 43.63 12.72 12.21
N LYS A 506 44.57 11.78 12.09
CA LYS A 506 45.76 11.72 12.96
C LYS A 506 46.71 12.89 12.74
N TYR A 507 46.96 13.27 11.48
CA TYR A 507 47.75 14.46 11.15
C TYR A 507 47.13 15.71 11.77
N ARG A 508 45.82 15.93 11.56
CA ARG A 508 45.12 17.11 12.06
C ARG A 508 45.14 17.18 13.57
N PHE A 509 44.89 16.06 14.24
CA PHE A 509 44.97 15.95 15.70
C PHE A 509 46.35 16.29 16.23
N TRP A 510 47.40 15.67 15.69
CA TRP A 510 48.77 15.90 16.13
C TRP A 510 49.19 17.35 15.89
N SER A 511 48.89 17.88 14.71
CA SER A 511 49.19 19.26 14.32
C SER A 511 48.51 20.31 15.22
N GLU A 512 47.24 20.12 15.59
CA GLU A 512 46.52 21.07 16.45
C GLU A 512 46.92 20.97 17.91
N THR A 513 47.26 19.76 18.38
CA THR A 513 47.80 19.53 19.72
C THR A 513 49.12 20.27 19.91
N LEU A 514 50.02 20.20 18.93
CA LEU A 514 51.29 20.94 18.94
C LEU A 514 51.09 22.46 18.94
N ARG A 515 50.02 22.94 18.32
CA ARG A 515 49.69 24.38 18.23
C ARG A 515 48.86 24.90 19.41
N ARG A 516 48.49 24.03 20.36
CA ARG A 516 47.57 24.34 21.47
C ARG A 516 46.23 24.94 21.01
N ARG A 517 45.78 24.58 19.80
CA ARG A 517 44.53 25.09 19.20
C ARG A 517 43.30 24.30 19.62
N THR A 518 43.53 23.14 20.23
CA THR A 518 42.49 22.16 20.53
C THR A 518 42.70 21.61 21.94
N GLN A 519 41.62 21.55 22.70
CA GLN A 519 41.62 20.88 24.00
C GLN A 519 41.56 19.36 23.76
N VAL A 520 42.68 18.70 24.03
CA VAL A 520 42.90 17.26 23.76
C VAL A 520 41.76 16.41 24.35
N ASP A 521 41.32 16.73 25.56
CA ASP A 521 40.27 16.02 26.30
C ASP A 521 38.93 15.91 25.55
N PHE A 522 38.65 16.83 24.63
CA PHE A 522 37.40 16.82 23.87
C PHE A 522 37.50 16.08 22.54
N ILE A 523 38.69 15.94 21.95
CA ILE A 523 38.88 15.31 20.63
C ILE A 523 39.42 13.89 20.73
N GLU A 524 40.27 13.58 21.71
CA GLU A 524 40.81 12.23 21.89
C GLU A 524 39.72 11.15 22.00
N PRO A 525 38.57 11.35 22.70
CA PRO A 525 37.50 10.36 22.73
C PRO A 525 36.90 10.07 21.34
N MET A 526 36.84 11.07 20.47
CA MET A 526 36.36 10.90 19.10
C MET A 526 37.28 9.99 18.30
N ILE A 527 38.59 10.24 18.37
CA ILE A 527 39.60 9.47 17.64
C ILE A 527 39.59 8.01 18.10
N LYS A 528 39.52 7.76 19.41
CA LYS A 528 39.40 6.39 19.94
C LYS A 528 38.16 5.66 19.43
N ARG A 529 37.01 6.36 19.31
CA ARG A 529 35.79 5.77 18.73
C ARG A 529 35.98 5.45 17.24
N PHE A 530 36.60 6.36 16.49
CA PHE A 530 36.93 6.12 15.08
C PHE A 530 37.83 4.90 14.91
N GLU A 531 38.94 4.82 15.66
CA GLU A 531 39.89 3.71 15.59
C GLU A 531 39.25 2.37 15.96
N ALA A 532 38.41 2.36 17.01
CA ALA A 532 37.66 1.17 17.39
C ALA A 532 36.68 0.72 16.31
N ARG A 533 36.08 1.66 15.56
CA ARG A 533 35.05 1.38 14.53
C ARG A 533 35.63 1.07 13.15
N LEU A 534 36.80 1.62 12.82
CA LEU A 534 37.42 1.52 11.51
C LEU A 534 37.55 0.07 10.99
N PRO A 535 37.98 -0.93 11.79
CA PRO A 535 38.02 -2.32 11.32
C PRO A 535 36.65 -2.87 10.94
N TYR A 536 35.60 -2.51 11.68
CA TYR A 536 34.23 -2.95 11.38
C TYR A 536 33.67 -2.25 10.14
N ILE A 537 33.94 -0.95 9.96
CA ILE A 537 33.57 -0.21 8.76
C ILE A 537 34.22 -0.84 7.53
N ARG A 538 35.52 -1.16 7.59
CA ARG A 538 36.25 -1.84 6.50
C ARG A 538 35.78 -3.26 6.20
N ARG A 539 35.09 -3.91 7.14
CA ARG A 539 34.43 -5.21 6.93
C ARG A 539 33.11 -5.07 6.19
N LEU A 540 32.43 -3.93 6.34
CA LEU A 540 31.10 -3.69 5.77
C LEU A 540 31.12 -2.92 4.45
N PHE A 541 32.09 -2.02 4.26
CA PHE A 541 32.08 -1.05 3.17
C PHE A 541 33.36 -1.10 2.33
N VAL A 542 33.20 -0.87 1.02
CA VAL A 542 34.29 -0.67 0.06
C VAL A 542 34.07 0.66 -0.66
N PRO A 543 34.98 1.64 -0.49
CA PRO A 543 34.91 2.88 -1.22
C PRO A 543 35.27 2.63 -2.69
N VAL A 544 34.45 3.11 -3.61
CA VAL A 544 34.65 2.99 -5.06
C VAL A 544 34.63 4.37 -5.71
N VAL A 545 35.44 4.52 -6.76
CA VAL A 545 35.42 5.72 -7.62
C VAL A 545 34.15 5.66 -8.46
N GLU A 546 33.35 6.73 -8.46
CA GLU A 546 32.20 6.83 -9.38
C GLU A 546 32.74 6.80 -10.82
N VAL A 547 32.17 5.91 -11.66
CA VAL A 547 32.51 5.76 -13.07
C VAL A 547 31.67 6.69 -13.93
#